data_AF-U7NGD0-F1
#
_entry.id   AF-U7NGD0-F1
#
_cell.length_a   1.000
_cell.length_b   1.000
_cell.length_c   1.000
_cell.angle_alpha   90.00
_cell.angle_beta   90.00
_cell.angle_gamma   90.00
#
_symmetry.space_group_name_H-M   'P 1'
#
loop_
_entity.id
_entity.type
_entity.pdbx_description
1 polymer ?
#
loop_
_entity_poly.entity_id
_entity_poly.type
_entity_poly.pdbx_seq_one_letter_code
_entity_poly.pdbx_strand_id
1 'polypeptide(L)'
;SPGEVRFRPLELPSHMTPFFLVGDDALSLRWLEARGDTLRELNAVGLIVEVATPEGLERLREAVPGLELRPTPGDDLAGRLGLAHYPVLVTAQGLEQ
;
A
#
# COMPACT_ATOMS: atom_id res chain seq x y z
N SER A 1 -7.43 -1.96 -9.34
CA SER A 1 -8.36 -3.00 -8.83
C SER A 1 -7.57 -4.07 -8.09
N PRO A 2 -8.17 -4.83 -7.15
CA PRO A 2 -7.47 -5.91 -6.46
C PRO A 2 -6.91 -6.94 -7.46
N GLY A 3 -5.66 -7.37 -7.29
CA GLY A 3 -5.04 -8.33 -8.20
C GLY A 3 -3.56 -8.59 -7.94
N GLU A 4 -2.98 -9.52 -8.69
CA GLU A 4 -1.57 -9.88 -8.59
C GLU A 4 -0.68 -8.77 -9.17
N VAL A 5 0.32 -8.32 -8.40
CA VAL A 5 1.29 -7.32 -8.82
C VAL A 5 2.63 -8.00 -9.03
N ARG A 6 3.04 -8.10 -10.31
CA ARG A 6 4.35 -8.64 -10.67
C ARG A 6 5.43 -7.63 -10.30
N PHE A 7 6.50 -8.14 -9.69
CA PHE A 7 7.69 -7.34 -9.38
C PHE A 7 8.16 -6.59 -10.62
N ARG A 8 8.39 -5.28 -10.45
CA ARG A 8 9.04 -4.45 -11.46
C ARG A 8 10.05 -3.55 -10.74
N PRO A 9 11.31 -3.52 -11.18
CA PRO A 9 12.27 -2.57 -10.65
C PRO A 9 11.81 -1.15 -11.02
N LEU A 10 11.82 -0.27 -10.03
CA LEU A 10 11.54 1.16 -10.20
C LEU A 10 12.84 1.90 -9.92
N GLU A 11 13.26 2.79 -10.83
CA GLU A 11 14.37 3.71 -10.57
C GLU A 11 13.85 4.92 -9.78
N LEU A 12 13.47 4.68 -8.52
CA LEU A 12 13.07 5.74 -7.60
C LEU A 12 14.28 6.27 -6.84
N PRO A 13 14.29 7.56 -6.44
CA PRO A 13 15.39 8.11 -5.67
C PRO A 13 15.59 7.33 -4.36
N SER A 14 16.84 7.05 -4.00
CA SER A 14 17.19 6.29 -2.78
C SER A 14 16.76 6.97 -1.47
N HIS A 15 16.36 8.24 -1.51
CA HIS A 15 15.83 9.01 -0.38
C HIS A 15 14.29 8.99 -0.30
N MET A 16 13.62 8.20 -1.14
CA MET A 16 12.17 8.08 -1.10
C MET A 16 11.73 7.24 0.11
N THR A 17 10.76 7.76 0.87
CA THR A 17 10.07 6.97 1.90
C THR A 17 9.29 5.83 1.23
N PRO A 18 9.49 4.57 1.63
CA PRO A 18 8.67 3.47 1.16
C PRO A 18 7.19 3.75 1.43
N PHE A 19 6.32 3.34 0.51
CA PHE A 19 4.88 3.43 0.71
C PHE A 19 4.18 2.22 0.14
N PHE A 20 3.00 1.91 0.65
CA PHE A 20 2.19 0.81 0.14
C PHE A 20 0.80 1.29 -0.22
N LEU A 21 0.16 0.61 -1.16
CA LEU A 21 -1.21 0.90 -1.58
C LEU A 21 -2.11 -0.26 -1.20
N VAL A 22 -3.23 0.05 -0.57
CA VAL A 22 -4.23 -0.92 -0.10
C VAL A 22 -5.65 -0.39 -0.30
N GLY A 23 -6.60 -1.30 -0.47
CA GLY A 23 -8.03 -1.03 -0.38
C GLY A 23 -8.63 -1.65 0.89
N ASP A 24 -9.94 -1.51 1.08
CA ASP A 24 -10.68 -2.09 2.21
C ASP A 24 -11.19 -3.54 2.00
N ASP A 25 -10.68 -4.19 0.96
CA ASP A 25 -11.01 -5.54 0.55
C ASP A 25 -10.19 -6.61 1.30
N ALA A 26 -10.62 -7.87 1.18
CA ALA A 26 -10.00 -8.98 1.89
C ALA A 26 -8.57 -9.31 1.43
N LEU A 27 -8.20 -9.04 0.17
CA LEU A 27 -6.83 -9.27 -0.31
C LEU A 27 -5.87 -8.28 0.35
N SER A 28 -6.27 -7.01 0.44
CA SER A 28 -5.50 -5.97 1.13
C SER A 28 -5.29 -6.27 2.61
N LEU A 29 -6.34 -6.74 3.31
CA LEU A 29 -6.22 -7.12 4.72
C LEU A 29 -5.25 -8.28 4.95
N ARG A 30 -5.39 -9.36 4.17
CA ARG A 30 -4.48 -10.52 4.28
C ARG A 30 -3.03 -10.15 3.99
N TRP A 31 -2.83 -9.22 3.05
CA TRP A 31 -1.51 -8.72 2.70
C TRP A 31 -0.88 -7.91 3.82
N LEU A 32 -1.67 -7.02 4.46
CA LEU A 32 -1.24 -6.23 5.62
C LEU A 32 -0.87 -7.13 6.80
N GLU A 33 -1.66 -8.17 7.07
CA GLU A 33 -1.34 -9.14 8.13
C GLU A 33 -0.03 -9.89 7.83
N ALA A 34 0.19 -10.28 6.57
CA ALA A 34 1.39 -11.03 6.17
C ALA A 34 2.67 -10.18 6.14
N ARG A 35 2.56 -8.88 5.80
CA ARG A 35 3.71 -7.98 5.61
C ARG A 35 3.83 -6.87 6.66
N GLY A 36 2.94 -6.81 7.64
CA GLY A 36 2.87 -5.71 8.61
C GLY A 36 4.19 -5.44 9.34
N ASP A 37 4.95 -6.49 9.67
CA ASP A 37 6.26 -6.36 10.29
C ASP A 37 7.28 -5.72 9.35
N THR A 38 7.37 -6.20 8.10
CA THR A 38 8.24 -5.61 7.06
C THR A 38 7.87 -4.16 6.78
N LEU A 39 6.58 -3.83 6.69
CA LEU A 39 6.12 -2.46 6.47
C LEU A 39 6.54 -1.53 7.61
N ARG A 40 6.52 -2.04 8.85
CA ARG A 40 6.96 -1.30 10.05
C ARG A 40 8.46 -1.12 10.11
N GLU A 41 9.24 -2.14 9.78
CA GLU A 41 10.70 -2.05 9.68
C GLU A 41 11.13 -1.00 8.64
N LEU A 42 10.40 -0.94 7.53
CA LEU A 42 10.63 0.03 6.45
C LEU A 42 10.09 1.44 6.76
N ASN A 43 9.39 1.63 7.89
CA ASN A 43 8.64 2.85 8.21
C ASN A 43 7.77 3.31 7.03
N ALA A 44 7.11 2.35 6.38
CA ALA A 44 6.38 2.58 5.15
C ALA A 44 5.07 3.34 5.42
N VAL A 45 4.72 4.28 4.54
CA VAL A 45 3.45 5.02 4.61
C VAL A 45 2.39 4.27 3.82
N GLY A 46 1.23 4.01 4.44
CA GLY A 46 0.10 3.39 3.77
C GLY A 46 -0.77 4.40 3.06
N LEU A 47 -1.04 4.14 1.80
CA LEU A 47 -1.93 4.92 0.94
C LEU A 47 -3.19 4.09 0.67
N ILE A 48 -4.34 4.65 1.01
CA ILE A 48 -5.63 4.00 0.83
C ILE A 48 -6.19 4.48 -0.50
N VAL A 49 -6.31 3.58 -1.48
CA VAL A 49 -6.78 3.92 -2.83
C VAL A 49 -8.30 3.82 -2.95
N GLU A 50 -8.91 2.91 -2.19
CA GLU A 50 -10.34 2.67 -2.21
C GLU A 50 -10.78 2.25 -0.81
N VAL A 51 -11.76 2.96 -0.26
CA VAL A 51 -12.44 2.59 0.98
C VAL A 51 -13.92 2.85 0.81
N ALA A 52 -14.72 1.79 0.89
CA ALA A 52 -16.16 1.88 0.70
C ALA A 52 -16.85 2.43 1.95
N THR A 53 -16.30 2.16 3.15
CA THR A 53 -16.91 2.57 4.42
C THR A 53 -15.90 2.98 5.49
N PRO A 54 -16.28 3.85 6.45
CA PRO A 54 -15.45 4.20 7.61
C PRO A 54 -14.99 2.96 8.42
N GLU A 55 -15.81 1.92 8.51
CA GLU A 55 -15.45 0.68 9.18
C GLU A 55 -14.35 -0.09 8.42
N GLY A 56 -14.29 0.05 7.10
CA GLY A 56 -13.18 -0.45 6.29
C GLY A 56 -11.86 0.23 6.64
N LEU A 57 -11.89 1.54 6.86
CA LEU A 57 -10.71 2.29 7.30
C LEU A 57 -10.21 1.82 8.67
N GLU A 58 -11.11 1.65 9.64
CA GLU A 58 -10.72 1.18 10.98
C GLU A 58 -10.12 -0.24 10.93
N ARG A 59 -10.70 -1.16 10.14
CA ARG A 59 -10.11 -2.51 9.93
C ARG A 59 -8.67 -2.44 9.41
N LEU A 60 -8.39 -1.53 8.47
CA LEU A 60 -7.02 -1.35 7.96
C LEU A 60 -6.08 -0.82 9.04
N ARG A 61 -6.54 0.11 9.87
CA ARG A 61 -5.74 0.66 10.99
C ARG A 61 -5.44 -0.40 12.05
N GLU A 62 -6.40 -1.28 12.31
CA GLU A 62 -6.22 -2.41 13.23
C GLU A 62 -5.24 -3.46 12.70
N ALA A 63 -5.24 -3.70 11.38
CA ALA A 63 -4.32 -4.66 10.75
C ALA A 63 -2.85 -4.23 10.81
N VAL A 64 -2.57 -2.92 10.86
CA VAL A 64 -1.20 -2.38 10.94
C VAL A 64 -1.04 -1.29 12.01
N PRO A 65 -1.06 -1.67 13.30
CA PRO A 65 -1.02 -0.70 14.39
C PRO A 65 0.32 0.05 14.42
N GLY A 66 0.28 1.38 14.35
CA GLY A 66 1.49 2.21 14.39
C GLY A 66 2.14 2.49 13.03
N LEU A 67 1.52 2.06 11.92
CA LEU A 67 1.81 2.60 10.60
C LEU A 67 0.91 3.79 10.28
N GLU A 68 1.45 4.79 9.58
CA GLU A 68 0.67 5.92 9.10
C GLU A 68 -0.15 5.49 7.88
N LEU A 69 -1.48 5.63 7.97
CA LEU A 69 -2.39 5.39 6.84
C LEU A 69 -3.00 6.72 6.39
N ARG A 70 -2.93 7.01 5.10
CA ARG A 70 -3.43 8.24 4.48
C ARG A 70 -4.36 7.91 3.32
N PRO A 71 -5.51 8.60 3.18
CA PRO A 71 -6.30 8.50 1.95
C PRO A 71 -5.49 9.07 0.78
N THR A 72 -5.51 8.37 -0.34
CA THR A 72 -4.91 8.86 -1.59
C THR A 72 -5.81 9.95 -2.15
N PRO A 73 -5.28 11.15 -2.48
CA PRO A 73 -6.08 12.18 -3.15
C PRO A 73 -6.53 11.70 -4.54
N GLY A 74 -7.66 12.21 -5.03
CA GLY A 74 -8.30 11.75 -6.28
C GLY A 74 -7.44 11.85 -7.57
N ASP A 75 -6.29 12.51 -7.51
CA ASP A 75 -5.22 12.41 -8.49
C ASP A 75 -4.34 11.17 -8.16
N ASP A 76 -4.88 9.99 -8.46
CA ASP A 76 -4.37 8.72 -7.97
C ASP A 76 -2.89 8.47 -8.32
N LEU A 77 -2.03 8.48 -7.30
CA LEU A 77 -0.60 8.20 -7.41
C LEU A 77 -0.37 6.80 -8.01
N ALA A 78 -1.27 5.85 -7.76
CA ALA A 78 -1.25 4.53 -8.38
C ALA A 78 -1.32 4.64 -9.91
N GLY A 79 -2.24 5.46 -10.41
CA GLY A 79 -2.37 5.76 -11.83
C GLY A 79 -1.13 6.42 -12.43
N ARG A 80 -0.51 7.36 -11.72
CA ARG A 80 0.74 8.03 -12.18
C ARG A 80 1.93 7.09 -12.26
N LEU A 81 1.98 6.09 -11.38
CA LEU A 81 3.01 5.05 -11.35
C LEU A 81 2.68 3.86 -12.28
N GLY A 82 1.53 3.89 -12.97
CA GLY A 82 1.07 2.81 -13.83
C GLY A 82 0.70 1.53 -13.08
N LEU A 83 0.30 1.65 -11.81
CA LEU A 83 -0.15 0.55 -10.97
C LEU A 83 -1.58 0.16 -11.36
N ALA A 84 -1.72 -1.01 -11.97
CA ALA A 84 -3.03 -1.56 -12.29
C ALA A 84 -3.69 -2.26 -11.09
N HIS A 85 -2.86 -2.82 -10.19
CA HIS A 85 -3.30 -3.67 -9.11
C HIS A 85 -2.72 -3.28 -7.75
N TYR A 86 -3.50 -3.59 -6.72
CA TYR A 86 -3.16 -3.49 -5.30
C TYR A 86 -3.62 -4.79 -4.62
N PRO A 87 -3.15 -5.13 -3.41
CA PRO A 87 -2.20 -4.41 -2.57
C PRO A 87 -0.76 -4.47 -3.11
N VAL A 88 0.07 -3.46 -2.83
CA VAL A 88 1.48 -3.44 -3.25
C VAL A 88 2.33 -2.55 -2.34
N LEU A 89 3.55 -2.99 -2.05
CA LEU A 89 4.62 -2.20 -1.45
C LEU A 89 5.50 -1.61 -2.56
N VAL A 90 5.75 -0.31 -2.49
CA VAL A 90 6.63 0.44 -3.39
C VAL A 90 7.84 0.91 -2.59
N THR A 91 9.02 0.44 -2.99
CA THR A 91 10.31 0.81 -2.41
C THR A 91 11.21 1.44 -3.47
N ALA A 92 12.38 1.93 -3.04
CA ALA A 92 13.41 2.39 -3.97
C ALA A 92 13.99 1.26 -4.85
N GLN A 93 13.80 0.00 -4.46
CA GLN A 93 14.24 -1.17 -5.20
C GLN A 93 13.20 -1.64 -6.24
N GLY A 94 11.91 -1.35 -6.03
CA GLY A 94 10.84 -1.74 -6.95
C GLY A 94 9.48 -1.93 -6.28
N LEU A 95 8.56 -2.54 -7.03
CA LEU A 95 7.27 -2.98 -6.51
C LEU A 95 7.32 -4.41 -6.00
N GLU A 96 6.71 -4.65 -4.84
CA GLU A 96 6.61 -5.96 -4.22
C GLU A 96 5.19 -6.22 -3.67
N GLN A 97 4.72 -7.46 -3.76
CA GLN A 97 3.44 -7.90 -3.19
C GLN A 97 3.63 -9.12 -2.31
#